data_AF-A0A8S4B431-F1
#
_entry.id   AF-A0A8S4B431-F1
#
_cell.length_a   1.000
_cell.length_b   1.000
_cell.length_c   1.000
_cell.angle_alpha   90.00
_cell.angle_beta   90.00
_cell.angle_gamma   90.00
#
_symmetry.space_group_name_H-M   'P 1'
#
loop_
_entity.id
_entity.type
_entity.pdbx_description
1 polymer ?
#
loop_
_entity_poly.entity_id
_entity_poly.type
_entity_poly.pdbx_seq_one_letter_code
_entity_poly.pdbx_strand_id
1 'polypeptide(L)'
;MSVALRAQLLLFLISLSSRTARTRYIEENDASDGLYSLLSLAQKRESEDFIFRRPLTCNIMSQSPEGSFTMVMPHQRRNCSFSIIYPVEIRLTDLSLGEAKSNEISPLKQMWSGCSGSGDFVELLGGNGVDTSKMLPVADLCFSVSGLGESQMKIGCDNSVVRLVSSGNYINRVSFQYRLLDQNELPKARENSLDNFCAVE
;
A
#
# COMPACT_ATOMS: atom_id res chain seq x y z
N MET A 1 6.34 -36.98 -52.11
CA MET A 1 5.77 -35.68 -51.72
C MET A 1 6.90 -34.77 -51.28
N SER A 2 7.12 -33.65 -51.97
CA SER A 2 8.29 -32.77 -51.79
C SER A 2 8.35 -32.15 -50.38
N VAL A 3 9.55 -32.10 -49.79
CA VAL A 3 9.81 -31.54 -48.45
C VAL A 3 9.33 -30.08 -48.34
N ALA A 4 9.39 -29.33 -49.44
CA ALA A 4 8.90 -27.97 -49.52
C ALA A 4 7.38 -27.86 -49.30
N LEU A 5 6.61 -28.83 -49.81
CA LEU A 5 5.15 -28.85 -49.67
C LEU A 5 4.74 -29.12 -48.22
N ARG A 6 5.51 -29.95 -47.50
CA ARG A 6 5.28 -30.24 -46.08
C ARG A 6 5.60 -29.04 -45.19
N ALA A 7 6.68 -28.32 -45.48
CA ALA A 7 7.04 -27.11 -44.75
C ALA A 7 6.01 -25.98 -44.92
N GLN A 8 5.52 -25.78 -46.14
CA GLN A 8 4.48 -24.77 -46.41
C GLN A 8 3.14 -25.13 -45.74
N LEU A 9 2.76 -26.41 -45.73
CA LEU A 9 1.54 -26.86 -45.05
C LEU A 9 1.62 -26.65 -43.52
N LEU A 10 2.78 -26.94 -42.91
CA LEU A 10 2.99 -26.72 -41.48
C LEU A 10 2.93 -25.23 -41.09
N LEU A 11 3.55 -24.35 -41.88
CA LEU A 11 3.46 -22.90 -41.67
C LEU A 11 2.03 -22.37 -41.82
N PHE A 12 1.26 -22.94 -42.76
CA PHE A 12 -0.14 -22.59 -42.93
C PHE A 12 -1.00 -23.05 -41.74
N LEU A 13 -0.73 -24.23 -41.18
CA LEU A 13 -1.42 -24.73 -39.98
C LEU A 13 -1.08 -23.91 -38.72
N ILE A 14 0.16 -23.46 -38.56
CA ILE A 14 0.58 -22.60 -37.44
C ILE A 14 -0.05 -21.20 -37.55
N SER A 15 -0.20 -20.66 -38.76
CA SER A 15 -0.89 -19.37 -38.94
C SER A 15 -2.41 -19.49 -38.75
N LEU A 16 -3.03 -20.62 -39.10
CA LEU A 16 -4.43 -20.90 -38.74
C LEU A 16 -4.62 -21.03 -37.23
N SER A 17 -3.70 -21.68 -36.50
CA SER A 17 -3.80 -21.80 -35.03
C SER A 17 -3.56 -20.47 -34.31
N SER A 18 -2.74 -19.58 -34.88
CA SER A 18 -2.62 -18.19 -34.39
C SER A 18 -3.87 -17.36 -34.62
N ARG A 19 -4.67 -17.65 -35.66
CA ARG A 19 -5.95 -16.96 -35.92
C ARG A 19 -7.12 -17.54 -35.14
N THR A 20 -7.03 -18.80 -34.71
CA THR A 20 -7.98 -19.43 -33.79
C THR A 20 -7.55 -19.36 -32.32
N ALA A 21 -6.46 -18.66 -32.01
CA ALA A 21 -6.18 -18.16 -30.69
C ALA A 21 -7.26 -17.12 -30.32
N ARG A 22 -8.43 -17.61 -29.94
CA ARG A 22 -9.33 -16.91 -29.04
C ARG A 22 -8.46 -16.46 -27.88
N THR A 23 -8.15 -15.17 -27.83
CA THR A 23 -7.86 -14.49 -26.58
C THR A 23 -8.84 -15.05 -25.57
N ARG A 24 -8.33 -15.79 -24.58
CA ARG A 24 -9.12 -16.15 -23.41
C ARG A 24 -9.40 -14.83 -22.71
N TYR A 25 -10.46 -14.15 -23.14
CA TYR A 25 -11.18 -13.27 -22.25
C TYR A 25 -11.58 -14.15 -21.07
N ILE A 26 -11.12 -13.79 -19.88
CA ILE A 26 -11.69 -14.33 -18.66
C ILE A 26 -13.15 -13.90 -18.71
N GLU A 27 -14.05 -14.80 -19.11
CA GLU A 27 -15.46 -14.64 -18.79
C GLU A 27 -15.54 -14.68 -17.27
N GLU A 28 -15.82 -13.53 -16.64
CA GLU A 28 -16.38 -13.52 -15.31
C GLU A 28 -17.71 -14.28 -15.40
N ASN A 29 -17.68 -15.51 -14.91
CA ASN A 29 -18.86 -16.34 -14.76
C ASN A 29 -19.63 -15.79 -13.56
N ASP A 30 -20.51 -14.81 -13.79
CA ASP A 30 -21.52 -14.36 -12.83
C ASP A 30 -22.62 -15.43 -12.71
N ALA A 31 -22.22 -16.61 -12.23
CA ALA A 31 -23.14 -17.65 -11.77
C ALA A 31 -23.42 -17.44 -10.28
N SER A 32 -24.11 -16.35 -9.94
CA SER A 32 -24.60 -16.14 -8.57
C SER A 32 -25.93 -15.42 -8.44
N ASP A 33 -26.75 -15.35 -9.48
CA ASP A 33 -28.03 -14.59 -9.38
C ASP A 33 -29.24 -15.42 -8.90
N GLY A 34 -29.07 -16.70 -8.60
CA GLY A 34 -30.20 -17.58 -8.24
C GLY A 34 -30.61 -17.59 -6.76
N LEU A 35 -29.66 -17.47 -5.82
CA LEU A 35 -29.92 -17.69 -4.39
C LEU A 35 -29.98 -16.43 -3.53
N TYR A 36 -29.41 -15.32 -4.00
CA TYR A 36 -29.31 -14.07 -3.22
C TYR A 36 -30.59 -13.24 -3.22
N SER A 37 -31.58 -13.60 -4.04
CA SER A 37 -32.90 -12.94 -4.07
C SER A 37 -33.82 -13.33 -2.90
N LEU A 38 -33.45 -14.32 -2.08
CA LEU A 38 -34.28 -14.81 -0.97
C LEU A 38 -33.86 -14.29 0.41
N LEU A 39 -32.82 -13.46 0.50
CA LEU A 39 -32.33 -12.94 1.78
C LEU A 39 -32.87 -11.52 2.04
N SER A 40 -33.43 -11.31 3.22
CA SER A 40 -33.88 -9.98 3.66
C SER A 40 -32.69 -9.01 3.73
N LEU A 41 -32.91 -7.70 3.50
CA LEU A 41 -31.87 -6.66 3.52
C LEU A 41 -31.07 -6.58 4.83
N ALA A 42 -31.60 -7.13 5.94
CA ALA A 42 -30.89 -7.27 7.21
C ALA A 42 -29.89 -8.43 7.18
N GLN A 43 -30.27 -9.55 6.55
CA GLN A 43 -29.40 -10.72 6.39
C GLN A 43 -28.32 -10.50 5.32
N LYS A 44 -28.57 -9.62 4.35
CA LYS A 44 -27.54 -9.10 3.43
C LYS A 44 -26.45 -8.32 4.18
N ARG A 45 -26.79 -7.58 5.24
CA ARG A 45 -25.81 -6.83 6.05
C ARG A 45 -24.94 -7.74 6.92
N GLU A 46 -25.49 -8.82 7.47
CA GLU A 46 -24.70 -9.75 8.30
C GLU A 46 -23.86 -10.74 7.47
N SER A 47 -24.26 -11.09 6.25
CA SER A 47 -23.51 -12.05 5.41
C SER A 47 -22.34 -11.44 4.64
N GLU A 48 -22.42 -10.17 4.24
CA GLU A 48 -21.29 -9.43 3.64
C GLU A 48 -20.14 -9.24 4.64
N ASP A 49 -20.43 -9.18 5.94
CA ASP A 49 -19.41 -9.01 7.01
C ASP A 49 -18.65 -10.32 7.34
N PHE A 50 -19.24 -11.48 7.03
CA PHE A 50 -18.61 -12.79 7.32
C PHE A 50 -17.93 -13.42 6.10
N ILE A 51 -18.47 -13.23 4.88
CA ILE A 51 -17.88 -13.79 3.65
C ILE A 51 -16.77 -12.87 3.08
N PHE A 52 -16.75 -11.58 3.41
CA PHE A 52 -15.64 -10.68 3.10
C PHE A 52 -14.59 -10.61 4.22
N ARG A 53 -14.38 -11.70 4.98
CA ARG A 53 -13.07 -11.94 5.62
C ARG A 53 -12.03 -12.31 4.56
N ARG A 54 -11.88 -11.48 3.53
CA ARG A 54 -10.69 -11.51 2.69
C ARG A 54 -9.51 -11.28 3.64
N PRO A 55 -8.44 -12.09 3.54
CA PRO A 55 -7.27 -11.89 4.38
C PRO A 55 -6.87 -10.43 4.19
N LEU A 56 -6.85 -9.66 5.27
CA LEU A 56 -6.35 -8.28 5.27
C LEU A 56 -5.02 -8.33 4.53
N THR A 57 -5.02 -7.93 3.26
CA THR A 57 -3.89 -8.10 2.35
C THR A 57 -2.80 -7.22 2.92
N CYS A 58 -1.87 -7.85 3.61
CA CYS A 58 -0.72 -7.22 4.19
C CYS A 58 0.30 -7.09 3.05
N ASN A 59 1.00 -5.97 2.93
CA ASN A 59 1.90 -5.66 1.80
C ASN A 59 1.13 -5.33 0.51
N ILE A 60 0.35 -4.24 0.57
CA ILE A 60 -0.38 -3.71 -0.58
C ILE A 60 0.55 -2.79 -1.36
N MET A 61 0.41 -2.78 -2.67
CA MET A 61 1.05 -1.80 -3.54
C MET A 61 -0.02 -0.88 -4.11
N SER A 62 0.24 0.43 -4.08
CA SER A 62 -0.64 1.40 -4.71
C SER A 62 -0.72 1.18 -6.21
N GLN A 63 -1.93 1.30 -6.75
CA GLN A 63 -2.19 1.24 -8.20
C GLN A 63 -2.18 2.63 -8.85
N SER A 64 -2.20 3.70 -8.04
CA SER A 64 -2.24 5.10 -8.49
C SER A 64 -1.18 5.96 -7.77
N PRO A 65 -0.78 7.10 -8.35
CA PRO A 65 0.14 8.05 -7.70
C PRO A 65 -0.52 8.90 -6.60
N GLU A 66 -1.85 8.89 -6.55
CA GLU A 66 -2.65 9.61 -5.58
C GLU A 66 -3.81 8.75 -5.07
N GLY A 67 -4.23 9.00 -3.84
CA GLY A 67 -5.36 8.31 -3.24
C GLY A 67 -5.43 8.46 -1.73
N SER A 68 -6.35 7.71 -1.14
CA SER A 68 -6.49 7.58 0.31
C SER A 68 -6.58 6.11 0.67
N PHE A 69 -5.90 5.71 1.74
CA PHE A 69 -5.92 4.34 2.21
C PHE A 69 -6.09 4.29 3.72
N THR A 70 -6.75 3.23 4.21
CA THR A 70 -6.90 2.96 5.63
C THR A 70 -6.47 1.55 5.92
N MET A 71 -5.49 1.40 6.79
CA MET A 71 -5.03 0.11 7.29
C MET A 71 -5.58 -0.10 8.70
N VAL A 72 -6.19 -1.27 8.92
CA VAL A 72 -6.72 -1.69 10.23
C VAL A 72 -6.12 -3.05 10.58
N MET A 73 -5.56 -3.15 11.79
CA MET A 73 -5.03 -4.39 12.33
C MET A 73 -5.72 -4.73 13.65
N PRO A 74 -6.72 -5.63 13.63
CA PRO A 74 -7.46 -6.00 14.83
C PRO A 74 -6.71 -7.09 15.63
N HIS A 75 -6.21 -6.76 16.82
CA HIS A 75 -5.65 -7.72 17.80
C HIS A 75 -4.69 -8.76 17.21
N GLN A 76 -3.85 -8.35 16.25
CA GLN A 76 -2.93 -9.24 15.56
C GLN A 76 -1.51 -8.70 15.63
N ARG A 77 -0.59 -9.55 16.09
CA ARG A 77 0.84 -9.23 16.13
C ARG A 77 1.46 -9.47 14.76
N ARG A 78 1.43 -8.45 13.91
CA ARG A 78 1.96 -8.51 12.54
C ARG A 78 2.33 -7.11 12.07
N ASN A 79 3.15 -7.05 11.04
CA ASN A 79 3.55 -5.80 10.40
C ASN A 79 2.94 -5.78 9.01
N CYS A 80 2.22 -4.72 8.67
CA CYS A 80 1.65 -4.55 7.35
C CYS A 80 2.16 -3.30 6.67
N SER A 81 2.49 -3.46 5.39
CA SER A 81 3.01 -2.37 4.56
C SER A 81 2.03 -1.97 3.45
N PHE A 82 2.07 -0.70 3.09
CA PHE A 82 1.47 -0.13 1.90
C PHE A 82 2.57 0.61 1.13
N SER A 83 2.92 0.09 -0.05
CA SER A 83 4.02 0.57 -0.89
C SER A 83 3.52 1.45 -2.02
N ILE A 84 4.20 2.55 -2.28
CA ILE A 84 3.90 3.53 -3.31
C ILE A 84 5.16 3.69 -4.16
N ILE A 85 5.07 3.40 -5.46
CA ILE A 85 6.21 3.46 -6.40
C ILE A 85 6.34 4.82 -7.07
N TYR A 86 6.09 5.86 -6.29
CA TYR A 86 6.14 7.24 -6.73
C TYR A 86 6.69 8.13 -5.60
N PRO A 87 7.37 9.24 -5.94
CA PRO A 87 7.70 10.26 -4.96
C PRO A 87 6.42 11.00 -4.56
N VAL A 88 6.04 10.87 -3.30
CA VAL A 88 4.73 11.33 -2.82
C VAL A 88 4.83 12.21 -1.59
N GLU A 89 3.87 13.12 -1.49
CA GLU A 89 3.50 13.72 -0.22
C GLU A 89 2.48 12.81 0.46
N ILE A 90 2.74 12.44 1.71
CA ILE A 90 1.85 11.65 2.56
C ILE A 90 1.28 12.57 3.64
N ARG A 91 -0.04 12.53 3.78
CA ARG A 91 -0.78 13.27 4.79
C ARG A 91 -1.58 12.28 5.65
N LEU A 92 -1.29 12.24 6.93
CA LEU A 92 -2.03 11.41 7.88
C LEU A 92 -3.37 12.07 8.21
N THR A 93 -4.45 11.31 8.13
CA THR A 93 -5.81 11.78 8.41
C THR A 93 -6.38 11.21 9.70
N ASP A 94 -6.00 10.00 10.07
CA ASP A 94 -6.40 9.35 11.32
C ASP A 94 -5.28 8.42 11.80
N LEU A 95 -4.98 8.41 13.09
CA LEU A 95 -4.01 7.49 13.69
C LEU A 95 -4.46 7.10 15.10
N SER A 96 -4.75 5.81 15.26
CA SER A 96 -5.10 5.18 16.51
C SER A 96 -4.15 4.01 16.75
N LEU A 97 -3.30 4.15 17.76
CA LEU A 97 -2.27 3.17 18.12
C LEU A 97 -2.37 2.88 19.61
N GLY A 98 -2.60 1.61 19.94
CA GLY A 98 -2.66 1.08 21.30
C GLY A 98 -3.04 2.04 22.42
N GLU A 99 -2.29 1.98 23.52
CA GLU A 99 -2.38 2.94 24.63
C GLU A 99 -1.37 4.08 24.39
N ALA A 100 -1.45 4.71 23.23
CA ALA A 100 -0.63 5.87 22.94
C ALA A 100 -0.86 6.94 24.02
N LYS A 101 0.22 7.31 24.72
CA LYS A 101 0.16 8.36 25.74
C LYS A 101 -0.20 9.67 25.06
N SER A 102 -1.43 10.12 25.28
CA SER A 102 -1.88 11.49 25.05
C SER A 102 -1.09 12.42 25.97
N ASN A 103 0.12 12.79 25.58
CA ASN A 103 0.86 13.86 26.21
C ASN A 103 1.11 14.96 25.17
N GLU A 104 0.89 16.19 25.62
CA GLU A 104 0.76 17.40 24.83
C GLU A 104 1.87 17.63 23.80
N ILE A 105 1.43 18.25 22.71
CA ILE A 105 2.14 18.60 21.49
C ILE A 105 3.42 19.40 21.83
N SER A 106 4.60 18.81 21.58
CA SER A 106 5.76 19.61 21.18
C SER A 106 5.97 19.40 19.68
N PRO A 107 5.52 20.36 18.83
CA PRO A 107 5.66 20.21 17.40
C PRO A 107 7.16 20.39 17.10
N LEU A 108 7.70 19.50 16.28
CA LEU A 108 9.01 19.63 15.60
C LEU A 108 10.25 19.01 16.27
N LYS A 109 10.26 18.63 17.55
CA LYS A 109 11.49 18.05 18.17
C LYS A 109 11.45 16.57 18.55
N GLN A 110 10.28 15.94 18.53
CA GLN A 110 10.10 14.54 18.93
C GLN A 110 9.70 13.60 17.79
N MET A 111 9.77 14.08 16.54
CA MET A 111 9.55 13.26 15.34
C MET A 111 10.64 12.18 15.16
N TRP A 112 11.78 12.31 15.86
CA TRP A 112 13.01 11.55 15.59
C TRP A 112 13.53 10.72 16.78
N SER A 113 12.79 10.63 17.89
CA SER A 113 13.09 9.65 18.95
C SER A 113 12.39 8.35 18.59
N GLY A 114 13.15 7.39 18.03
CA GLY A 114 12.62 6.15 17.46
C GLY A 114 11.55 5.46 18.34
N CYS A 115 10.43 5.12 17.70
CA CYS A 115 9.26 4.53 18.36
C CYS A 115 9.40 3.03 18.64
N SER A 116 10.57 2.43 18.42
CA SER A 116 10.81 0.98 18.54
C SER A 116 10.45 0.37 19.91
N GLY A 117 10.29 1.19 20.96
CA GLY A 117 9.89 0.75 22.30
C GLY A 117 8.38 0.79 22.60
N SER A 118 7.54 1.38 21.74
CA SER A 118 6.09 1.51 22.01
C SER A 118 5.30 0.22 21.75
N GLY A 119 5.87 -0.72 20.99
CA GLY A 119 5.21 -1.97 20.57
C GLY A 119 4.26 -1.77 19.38
N ASP A 120 3.43 -0.73 19.40
CA ASP A 120 2.55 -0.32 18.31
C ASP A 120 2.99 1.02 17.73
N PHE A 121 3.29 1.07 16.43
CA PHE A 121 3.74 2.29 15.75
C PHE A 121 3.57 2.23 14.23
N VAL A 122 3.63 3.38 13.59
CA VAL A 122 3.67 3.53 12.13
C VAL A 122 5.05 4.04 11.72
N GLU A 123 5.68 3.37 10.75
CA GLU A 123 6.90 3.83 10.10
C GLU A 123 6.57 4.33 8.69
N LEU A 124 7.19 5.45 8.33
CA LEU A 124 7.24 5.94 6.95
C LEU A 124 8.65 5.70 6.44
N LEU A 125 8.76 4.96 5.35
CA LEU A 125 10.04 4.56 4.77
C LEU A 125 10.17 5.14 3.36
N GLY A 126 11.40 5.46 2.98
CA GLY A 126 11.76 5.88 1.63
C GLY A 126 12.96 5.10 1.12
N GLY A 127 12.97 4.82 -0.19
CA GLY A 127 14.13 4.24 -0.86
C GLY A 127 13.91 4.05 -2.35
N ASN A 128 14.97 3.65 -3.06
CA ASN A 128 14.92 3.51 -4.52
C ASN A 128 14.58 2.09 -4.99
N GLY A 129 14.53 1.11 -4.06
CA GLY A 129 14.15 -0.27 -4.34
C GLY A 129 12.81 -0.67 -3.75
N VAL A 130 12.30 -1.85 -4.13
CA VAL A 130 11.05 -2.43 -3.56
C VAL A 130 11.29 -3.24 -2.27
N ASP A 131 12.55 -3.57 -1.98
CA ASP A 131 12.94 -4.31 -0.79
C ASP A 131 12.88 -3.40 0.45
N THR A 132 11.79 -3.53 1.23
CA THR A 132 11.56 -2.68 2.41
C THR A 132 12.56 -2.87 3.54
N SER A 133 13.41 -3.91 3.49
CA SER A 133 14.49 -4.11 4.46
C SER A 133 15.69 -3.19 4.23
N LYS A 134 15.82 -2.65 3.01
CA LYS A 134 16.88 -1.73 2.60
C LYS A 134 16.42 -0.27 2.55
N MET A 135 15.14 -0.02 2.85
CA MET A 135 14.60 1.34 2.90
C MET A 135 14.97 2.03 4.21
N LEU A 136 15.07 3.36 4.15
CA LEU A 136 15.40 4.19 5.29
C LEU A 136 14.13 4.71 5.96
N PRO A 137 14.03 4.68 7.30
CA PRO A 137 12.92 5.29 8.01
C PRO A 137 13.02 6.82 7.91
N VAL A 138 12.05 7.41 7.24
CA VAL A 138 11.87 8.87 7.14
C VAL A 138 11.25 9.40 8.43
N ALA A 139 10.35 8.64 9.05
CA ALA A 139 9.77 8.95 10.35
C ALA A 139 9.07 7.77 11.01
N ASP A 140 8.98 7.80 12.34
CA ASP A 140 8.20 6.85 13.12
C ASP A 140 7.18 7.58 14.00
N LEU A 141 6.00 6.99 14.16
CA LEU A 141 4.86 7.59 14.85
C LEU A 141 4.26 6.59 15.84
N CYS A 142 4.26 6.95 17.12
CA CYS A 142 3.79 6.12 18.23
C CYS A 142 2.84 6.85 19.18
N PHE A 143 2.18 7.90 18.69
CA PHE A 143 1.21 8.68 19.46
C PHE A 143 -0.14 8.71 18.73
N SER A 144 -1.23 8.84 19.50
CA SER A 144 -2.57 9.02 18.95
C SER A 144 -2.70 10.45 18.45
N VAL A 145 -2.99 10.59 17.17
CA VAL A 145 -3.10 11.88 16.50
C VAL A 145 -4.56 12.29 16.46
N SER A 146 -5.10 12.67 17.61
CA SER A 146 -6.40 13.34 17.65
C SER A 146 -6.18 14.85 17.45
N GLY A 147 -6.11 15.28 16.19
CA GLY A 147 -6.14 16.71 15.85
C GLY A 147 -4.80 17.38 15.49
N LEU A 148 -3.84 16.67 14.88
CA LEU A 148 -2.81 17.40 14.13
C LEU A 148 -3.47 18.09 12.94
N GLY A 149 -3.37 19.42 12.88
CA GLY A 149 -3.46 20.11 11.61
C GLY A 149 -2.51 19.44 10.63
N GLU A 150 -3.09 18.86 9.58
CA GLU A 150 -2.47 18.31 8.37
C GLU A 150 -0.95 18.12 8.44
N SER A 151 -0.45 17.13 9.19
CA SER A 151 0.98 16.80 9.13
C SER A 151 1.28 16.18 7.77
N GLN A 152 1.85 17.00 6.88
CA GLN A 152 2.26 16.63 5.53
C GLN A 152 3.74 16.26 5.52
N MET A 153 4.07 15.14 4.90
CA MET A 153 5.43 14.59 4.86
C MET A 153 5.79 14.31 3.41
N LYS A 154 6.82 14.98 2.90
CA LYS A 154 7.24 14.87 1.50
C LYS A 154 8.37 13.84 1.40
N ILE A 155 8.14 12.75 0.69
CA ILE A 155 9.13 11.69 0.46
C ILE A 155 9.49 11.71 -1.03
N GLY A 156 10.68 12.24 -1.33
CA GLY A 156 11.19 12.38 -2.69
C GLY A 156 11.92 11.15 -3.24
N CYS A 157 11.74 9.97 -2.62
CA CYS A 157 12.35 8.72 -3.10
C CYS A 157 11.50 8.08 -4.20
N ASP A 158 12.09 7.19 -5.02
CA ASP A 158 11.33 6.48 -6.05
C ASP A 158 10.20 5.63 -5.45
N ASN A 159 10.44 5.03 -4.28
CA ASN A 159 9.47 4.24 -3.55
C ASN A 159 9.32 4.76 -2.12
N SER A 160 8.08 4.78 -1.66
CA SER A 160 7.68 5.13 -0.29
C SER A 160 6.85 4.00 0.31
N VAL A 161 6.97 3.76 1.61
CA VAL A 161 6.19 2.72 2.30
C VAL A 161 5.61 3.26 3.60
N VAL A 162 4.32 3.03 3.80
CA VAL A 162 3.67 3.19 5.12
C VAL A 162 3.60 1.81 5.75
N ARG A 163 4.31 1.60 6.86
CA ARG A 163 4.32 0.33 7.60
C ARG A 163 3.67 0.50 8.96
N LEU A 164 2.60 -0.25 9.22
CA LEU A 164 2.00 -0.33 10.54
C LEU A 164 2.57 -1.58 11.25
N VAL A 165 3.19 -1.37 12.39
CA VAL A 165 3.76 -2.41 13.28
C VAL A 165 2.81 -2.58 14.46
N SER A 166 2.38 -3.82 14.69
CA SER A 166 1.39 -4.14 15.73
C SER A 166 1.91 -5.19 16.70
N SER A 167 1.80 -4.88 17.99
CA SER A 167 2.04 -5.77 19.14
C SER A 167 0.99 -6.86 19.26
N GLY A 168 -0.22 -6.62 18.71
CA GLY A 168 -1.38 -7.50 18.78
C GLY A 168 -2.27 -7.31 20.00
N ASN A 169 -1.92 -6.41 20.91
CA ASN A 169 -2.72 -6.16 22.12
C ASN A 169 -3.92 -5.22 21.87
N TYR A 170 -3.90 -4.48 20.77
CA TYR A 170 -4.88 -3.44 20.47
C TYR A 170 -5.37 -3.51 19.02
N ILE A 171 -6.40 -2.72 18.71
CA ILE A 171 -6.83 -2.47 17.33
C ILE A 171 -6.11 -1.22 16.84
N ASN A 172 -5.12 -1.42 15.98
CA ASN A 172 -4.35 -0.33 15.40
C ASN A 172 -4.97 0.11 14.07
N ARG A 173 -5.10 1.42 13.87
CA ARG A 173 -5.64 2.02 12.65
C ARG A 173 -4.77 3.18 12.20
N VAL A 174 -4.46 3.22 10.92
CA VAL A 174 -3.88 4.40 10.27
C VAL A 174 -4.66 4.69 8.98
N SER A 175 -5.07 5.95 8.83
CA SER A 175 -5.63 6.48 7.59
C SER A 175 -4.73 7.60 7.08
N PHE A 176 -4.47 7.56 5.78
CA PHE A 176 -3.61 8.53 5.13
C PHE A 176 -4.06 8.81 3.71
N GLN A 177 -3.73 10.00 3.25
CA GLN A 177 -3.83 10.44 1.88
C GLN A 177 -2.44 10.59 1.30
N TYR A 178 -2.29 10.35 0.02
CA TYR A 178 -1.04 10.58 -0.68
C TYR A 178 -1.32 11.17 -2.06
N ARG A 179 -0.36 11.97 -2.54
CA ARG A 179 -0.36 12.54 -3.88
C ARG A 179 1.05 12.57 -4.43
N LEU A 180 1.18 12.53 -5.75
CA LEU A 180 2.45 12.76 -6.42
C LEU A 180 3.03 14.13 -6.05
N LEU A 181 4.33 14.18 -5.79
CA LEU A 181 5.07 15.43 -5.64
C LEU A 181 5.28 16.10 -7.00
N ASP A 182 5.12 17.41 -7.04
CA ASP A 182 5.50 18.17 -8.23
C ASP A 182 7.03 18.23 -8.38
N GLN A 183 7.51 18.40 -9.61
CA GLN A 183 8.96 18.51 -9.88
C GLN A 183 9.65 19.63 -9.08
N ASN A 184 8.91 20.67 -8.71
CA ASN A 184 9.41 21.77 -7.90
C ASN A 184 9.50 21.44 -6.40
N GLU A 185 8.77 20.42 -5.95
CA GLU A 185 8.71 19.95 -4.57
C GLU A 185 9.69 18.80 -4.30
N LEU A 186 10.15 18.12 -5.35
CA LEU A 186 11.19 17.11 -5.22
C LEU A 186 12.47 17.73 -4.65
N PRO A 187 13.18 17.03 -3.74
CA PRO A 187 14.47 17.48 -3.24
C PRO A 187 15.40 17.68 -4.44
N LYS A 188 15.73 18.94 -4.75
CA LYS A 188 16.78 19.21 -5.73
C LYS A 188 18.07 18.67 -5.12
N ALA A 189 18.73 17.75 -5.82
CA ALA A 189 20.04 17.25 -5.45
C ALA A 189 21.03 18.42 -5.39
N ARG A 190 21.09 19.10 -4.24
CA ARG A 190 22.20 19.96 -3.88
C ARG A 190 23.19 19.06 -3.17
N GLU A 191 24.31 18.82 -3.82
CA GLU A 191 25.48 18.05 -3.36
C GLU A 191 26.06 18.46 -1.98
N ASN A 192 25.41 19.32 -1.20
CA ASN A 192 25.90 19.81 0.09
C ASN A 192 24.80 19.94 1.17
N SER A 193 23.63 19.32 0.99
CA SER A 193 22.59 19.23 2.04
C SER A 193 22.64 17.86 2.69
N LEU A 194 22.77 17.82 4.01
CA LEU A 194 22.84 16.59 4.83
C LEU A 194 21.54 15.75 4.82
N ASP A 195 20.51 16.18 4.09
CA ASP A 195 19.14 15.64 4.12
C ASP A 195 18.74 14.92 2.82
N ASN A 196 19.67 14.25 2.13
CA ASN A 196 19.30 13.36 1.01
C ASN A 196 18.96 11.96 1.55
N PHE A 197 17.76 11.82 2.13
CA PHE A 197 17.26 10.55 2.71
C PHE A 197 17.21 9.37 1.71
N CYS A 198 17.21 9.64 0.41
CA CYS A 198 17.11 8.64 -0.66
C CYS A 198 18.43 8.38 -1.38
N ALA A 199 19.52 9.06 -1.00
CA ALA A 199 20.83 8.87 -1.62
C ALA A 199 21.58 7.75 -0.88
N VAL A 200 21.22 6.51 -1.16
CA VAL A 200 22.10 5.37 -0.87
C VAL A 200 22.13 4.51 -2.11
N GLU A 201 23.34 4.46 -2.69
CA GLU A 201 23.76 3.61 -3.81
C GLU A 201 23.85 2.14 -3.38
#